data_AF-A0A3M1HNM6-F1
#
_entry.id   AF-A0A3M1HNM6-F1
#
_cell.length_a   1.000
_cell.length_b   1.000
_cell.length_c   1.000
_cell.angle_alpha   90.00
_cell.angle_beta   90.00
_cell.angle_gamma   90.00
#
_symmetry.space_group_name_H-M   'P 1'
#
loop_
_entity.id
_entity.type
_entity.pdbx_description
1 polymer ?
#
loop_
_entity_poly.entity_id
_entity_poly.type
_entity_poly.pdbx_seq_one_letter_code
_entity_poly.pdbx_strand_id
1 'polypeptide(L)'
;MALKRMLEHWSEFRKRDYYEDEPYMWAMAIDLNKCIGCGACVVACYAENNLPVVGKEHYATGHAMHWMRIERYWDEPDGKADIDVAESEYPERGAHYIPMLCQQCNHAPCEPVCPVAATY
;
A
#
# COMPACT_ATOMS: atom_id res chain seq x y z
N MET A 1 -13.28 17.10 -6.39
CA MET A 1 -14.37 16.71 -7.33
C MET A 1 -14.70 15.21 -7.34
N ALA A 2 -14.12 14.36 -6.50
CA ALA A 2 -14.40 12.91 -6.52
C ALA A 2 -15.56 12.47 -5.60
N LEU A 3 -15.68 13.08 -4.41
CA LEU A 3 -16.60 12.58 -3.38
C LEU A 3 -18.09 12.75 -3.73
N LYS A 4 -18.48 13.91 -4.27
CA LYS A 4 -19.88 14.20 -4.64
C LYS A 4 -20.38 13.26 -5.73
N ARG A 5 -19.54 13.06 -6.77
CA ARG A 5 -19.82 12.16 -7.90
C ARG A 5 -19.90 10.70 -7.46
N MET A 6 -19.04 10.28 -6.51
CA MET A 6 -19.10 8.93 -5.94
C MET A 6 -20.34 8.74 -5.07
N LEU A 7 -20.75 9.73 -4.25
CA LEU A 7 -21.92 9.63 -3.38
C LEU A 7 -23.26 9.72 -4.12
N GLU A 8 -23.35 10.59 -5.13
CA GLU A 8 -24.60 10.83 -5.87
C GLU A 8 -24.86 9.74 -6.93
N HIS A 9 -23.82 9.12 -7.48
CA HIS A 9 -23.92 8.13 -8.57
C HIS A 9 -23.44 6.71 -8.18
N TRP A 10 -23.22 6.43 -6.88
CA TRP A 10 -22.72 5.13 -6.40
C TRP A 10 -23.54 3.93 -6.92
N SER A 11 -24.87 4.08 -6.97
CA SER A 11 -25.78 3.02 -7.44
C SER A 11 -25.61 2.71 -8.94
N GLU A 12 -25.14 3.67 -9.73
CA GLU A 12 -24.84 3.50 -11.16
C GLU A 12 -23.50 2.78 -11.36
N PHE A 13 -22.54 2.99 -10.45
CA PHE A 13 -21.23 2.33 -10.43
C PHE A 13 -21.25 0.91 -9.83
N ARG A 14 -22.34 0.52 -9.16
CA ARG A 14 -22.53 -0.80 -8.53
C ARG A 14 -23.36 -1.76 -9.41
N LYS A 15 -23.53 -1.47 -10.69
CA LYS A 15 -24.17 -2.41 -11.62
C LYS A 15 -23.22 -3.59 -11.84
N ARG A 16 -23.77 -4.80 -11.78
CA ARG A 16 -23.01 -6.07 -11.86
C ARG A 16 -22.55 -6.39 -13.28
N ASP A 17 -22.97 -5.59 -14.26
CA ASP A 17 -22.71 -5.81 -15.67
C ASP A 17 -21.48 -5.01 -16.11
N TYR A 18 -20.68 -5.64 -16.97
CA TYR A 18 -19.50 -5.07 -17.60
C TYR A 18 -19.87 -3.76 -18.31
N TYR A 19 -19.14 -2.67 -18.01
CA TYR A 19 -19.25 -1.42 -18.75
C TYR A 19 -18.73 -1.67 -20.18
N GLU A 20 -19.63 -1.91 -21.15
CA GLU A 20 -19.24 -2.01 -22.56
C GLU A 20 -18.83 -0.64 -23.13
N ASP A 21 -19.37 0.45 -22.59
CA ASP A 21 -19.26 1.80 -23.18
C ASP A 21 -18.56 2.86 -22.31
N GLU A 22 -18.16 2.56 -21.07
CA GLU A 22 -17.53 3.52 -20.14
C GLU A 22 -16.14 3.05 -19.68
N PRO A 23 -15.15 3.96 -19.52
CA PRO A 23 -13.81 3.60 -19.10
C PRO A 23 -13.78 3.10 -17.65
N TYR A 24 -13.14 1.96 -17.42
CA TYR A 24 -12.96 1.37 -16.10
C TYR A 24 -12.08 2.26 -15.20
N MET A 25 -12.54 2.47 -13.96
CA MET A 25 -11.75 3.11 -12.90
C MET A 25 -11.30 2.05 -11.90
N TRP A 26 -10.03 1.65 -11.99
CA TRP A 26 -9.46 0.62 -11.12
C TRP A 26 -9.09 1.18 -9.74
N ALA A 27 -9.45 0.44 -8.69
CA ALA A 27 -9.07 0.75 -7.31
C ALA A 27 -8.82 -0.53 -6.52
N MET A 28 -7.99 -0.42 -5.49
CA MET A 28 -7.69 -1.50 -4.55
C MET A 28 -8.06 -1.04 -3.14
N ALA A 29 -8.80 -1.87 -2.40
CA ALA A 29 -9.13 -1.63 -1.01
C ALA A 29 -8.59 -2.79 -0.16
N ILE A 30 -7.79 -2.46 0.86
CA ILE A 30 -7.17 -3.42 1.78
C ILE A 30 -7.76 -3.20 3.16
N ASP A 31 -8.37 -4.24 3.72
CA ASP A 31 -8.89 -4.23 5.09
C ASP A 31 -7.75 -4.49 6.08
N LEU A 32 -7.27 -3.44 6.75
CA LEU A 32 -6.16 -3.50 7.69
C LEU A 32 -6.48 -4.33 8.94
N ASN A 33 -7.76 -4.44 9.35
CA ASN A 33 -8.15 -5.25 10.51
C ASN A 33 -7.99 -6.76 10.25
N LYS A 34 -8.03 -7.18 8.97
CA LYS A 34 -7.78 -8.56 8.57
C LYS A 34 -6.30 -8.84 8.26
N CYS A 35 -5.47 -7.81 8.18
CA CYS A 35 -4.06 -7.96 7.85
C CYS A 35 -3.28 -8.45 9.08
N ILE A 36 -2.83 -9.70 9.05
CA ILE A 36 -2.01 -10.31 10.10
C ILE A 36 -0.50 -10.31 9.78
N GLY A 37 -0.10 -9.64 8.69
CA GLY A 37 1.30 -9.55 8.29
C GLY A 37 1.91 -10.84 7.73
N CYS A 38 1.12 -11.75 7.16
CA CYS A 38 1.59 -13.07 6.71
C CYS A 38 2.60 -13.06 5.54
N GLY A 39 2.75 -11.96 4.81
CA GLY A 39 3.70 -11.85 3.71
C GLY A 39 3.28 -12.54 2.40
N ALA A 40 2.15 -13.26 2.36
CA ALA A 40 1.74 -14.00 1.17
C ALA A 40 1.51 -13.11 -0.06
N CYS A 41 0.98 -11.90 0.13
CA CYS A 41 0.80 -10.92 -0.94
C CYS A 41 2.14 -10.43 -1.55
N VAL A 42 3.19 -10.33 -0.72
CA VAL A 42 4.54 -9.98 -1.18
C VAL A 42 5.11 -11.07 -2.08
N VAL A 43 4.99 -12.33 -1.65
CA VAL A 43 5.45 -13.50 -2.42
C VAL A 43 4.67 -13.65 -3.72
N ALA A 44 3.34 -13.47 -3.69
CA ALA A 44 2.51 -13.50 -4.89
C ALA A 44 2.94 -12.42 -5.90
N CYS A 45 3.13 -11.17 -5.45
CA CYS A 45 3.60 -10.10 -6.33
C CYS A 45 4.96 -10.45 -6.97
N TYR A 46 5.84 -11.08 -6.21
CA TYR A 46 7.14 -11.54 -6.69
C TYR A 46 7.04 -12.60 -7.79
N ALA A 47 6.17 -13.60 -7.58
CA ALA A 47 5.94 -14.70 -8.51
C ALA A 47 5.31 -14.23 -9.82
N GLU A 48 4.36 -13.29 -9.76
CA GLU A 48 3.64 -12.81 -10.94
C GLU A 48 4.44 -11.80 -11.77
N ASN A 49 5.28 -10.97 -11.13
CA ASN A 49 5.90 -9.81 -11.80
C ASN A 49 7.40 -9.97 -12.08
N ASN A 50 7.95 -11.18 -11.94
CA ASN A 50 9.35 -11.50 -12.25
C ASN A 50 10.36 -10.57 -11.54
N LEU A 51 10.12 -10.26 -10.27
CA LEU A 51 11.03 -9.44 -9.49
C LEU A 51 12.37 -10.19 -9.29
N PRO A 52 13.52 -9.51 -9.41
CA PRO A 52 14.83 -10.15 -9.26
C PRO A 52 15.19 -10.38 -7.78
N VAL A 53 15.93 -11.46 -7.50
CA VAL A 53 16.40 -11.77 -6.14
C VAL A 53 17.60 -10.90 -5.82
N VAL A 54 17.53 -10.19 -4.70
CA VAL A 54 18.59 -9.31 -4.22
C VAL A 54 19.42 -10.06 -3.19
N GLY A 55 20.75 -10.09 -3.39
CA GLY A 55 21.68 -10.68 -2.45
C GLY A 55 21.77 -9.92 -1.12
N LYS A 56 22.30 -10.58 -0.08
CA LYS A 56 22.39 -10.05 1.28
C LYS A 56 23.03 -8.66 1.37
N GLU A 57 24.11 -8.43 0.62
CA GLU A 57 24.86 -7.17 0.66
C GLU A 57 24.01 -5.98 0.21
N HIS A 58 23.40 -6.06 -0.98
CA HIS A 58 22.52 -5.01 -1.50
C HIS A 58 21.21 -4.88 -0.71
N TYR A 59 20.71 -5.98 -0.16
CA TYR A 59 19.52 -5.93 0.69
C TYR A 59 19.80 -5.13 1.98
N ALA A 60 20.97 -5.34 2.60
CA ALA A 60 21.36 -4.65 3.83
C ALA A 60 21.53 -3.13 3.65
N THR A 61 21.81 -2.66 2.43
CA THR A 61 21.88 -1.23 2.11
C THR A 61 20.54 -0.63 1.69
N GLY A 62 19.44 -1.37 1.79
CA GLY A 62 18.09 -0.89 1.46
C GLY A 62 17.70 -1.00 -0.01
N HIS A 63 18.47 -1.70 -0.85
CA HIS A 63 18.15 -1.91 -2.27
C HIS A 63 17.30 -3.17 -2.48
N ALA A 64 16.28 -3.37 -1.64
CA ALA A 64 15.37 -4.50 -1.79
C ALA A 64 14.40 -4.26 -2.96
N MET A 65 14.25 -5.24 -3.84
CA MET A 65 13.34 -5.18 -4.99
C MET A 65 11.97 -5.74 -4.62
N HIS A 66 11.17 -4.93 -3.91
CA HIS A 66 9.79 -5.24 -3.53
C HIS A 66 8.85 -4.12 -3.99
N TRP A 67 7.86 -4.45 -4.83
CA TRP A 67 6.79 -3.49 -5.20
C TRP A 67 5.73 -3.36 -4.12
N MET A 68 5.56 -4.40 -3.30
CA MET A 68 4.70 -4.41 -2.13
C MET A 68 5.52 -4.86 -0.91
N ARG A 69 5.40 -4.14 0.19
CA ARG A 69 6.03 -4.46 1.47
C ARG A 69 4.98 -4.42 2.58
N ILE A 70 5.21 -5.15 3.67
CA ILE A 70 4.38 -5.07 4.86
C ILE A 70 5.17 -4.30 5.90
N GLU A 71 4.68 -3.12 6.24
CA GLU A 71 5.23 -2.32 7.32
C GLU A 71 4.60 -2.76 8.63
N ARG A 72 5.44 -2.96 9.63
CA ARG A 72 5.03 -3.33 10.98
C ARG A 72 5.28 -2.14 11.88
N TYR A 73 4.21 -1.59 12.42
CA TYR A 73 4.26 -0.55 13.43
C TYR A 73 3.92 -1.14 14.79
N TRP A 74 4.57 -0.62 15.82
CA TRP A 74 4.34 -0.96 17.22
C TRP A 74 3.57 0.19 17.84
N ASP A 75 2.43 -0.10 18.48
CA ASP A 75 1.67 0.93 19.15
C ASP A 75 2.37 1.35 20.43
N GLU A 76 2.73 2.63 20.52
CA GLU A 76 3.05 3.23 21.82
C GLU A 76 1.79 3.38 22.67
N PRO A 77 1.90 3.36 24.01
CA PRO A 77 0.75 3.56 24.88
C PRO A 77 0.20 4.99 24.68
N ASP A 78 -1.02 5.10 24.20
CA ASP A 78 -1.92 6.25 24.39
C ASP A 78 -1.58 7.60 23.73
N GLY A 79 -0.99 7.60 22.54
CA GLY A 79 -0.97 8.79 21.67
C GLY A 79 -0.26 10.02 22.26
N LYS A 80 0.51 9.82 23.33
CA LYS A 80 1.53 10.74 23.78
C LYS A 80 2.85 10.18 23.27
N ALA A 81 3.40 10.86 22.27
CA ALA A 81 4.78 10.66 21.87
C ALA A 81 5.68 11.19 22.99
N ASP A 82 5.71 10.48 24.10
CA ASP A 82 6.65 10.73 25.18
C ASP A 82 7.97 10.12 24.69
N ILE A 83 8.82 10.99 24.16
CA ILE A 83 10.10 10.71 23.49
C ILE A 83 11.11 9.91 24.36
N ASP A 84 10.73 9.62 25.61
CA ASP A 84 11.56 9.07 26.68
C ASP A 84 11.08 7.69 27.20
N VAL A 85 10.07 7.04 26.60
CA VAL A 85 9.61 5.70 27.07
C VAL A 85 10.45 4.57 26.45
N ALA A 86 11.71 4.52 26.86
CA ALA A 86 12.63 3.43 26.57
C ALA A 86 12.48 2.28 27.58
N GLU A 87 11.29 1.67 27.73
CA GLU A 87 11.18 0.60 28.75
C GLU A 87 10.16 -0.53 28.53
N SER A 88 9.47 -0.62 27.38
CA SER A 88 8.81 -1.88 27.01
C SER A 88 9.30 -2.36 25.64
N GLU A 89 10.11 -3.43 25.63
CA GLU A 89 10.53 -4.12 24.40
C GLU A 89 9.36 -4.71 23.59
N TYR A 90 8.14 -4.70 24.14
CA TYR A 90 6.94 -5.27 23.54
C TYR A 90 5.71 -4.39 23.81
N PRO A 91 4.99 -3.90 22.78
CA PRO A 91 3.74 -3.20 23.00
C PRO A 91 2.66 -4.18 23.45
N GLU A 92 1.94 -3.83 24.53
CA GLU A 92 0.83 -4.63 25.07
C GLU A 92 -0.31 -4.83 24.05
N ARG A 93 -0.42 -3.94 23.06
CA ARG A 93 -1.50 -3.90 22.05
C ARG A 93 -1.17 -4.61 20.73
N GLY A 94 -0.01 -5.28 20.65
CA GLY A 94 0.40 -6.02 19.45
C GLY A 94 0.93 -5.11 18.34
N ALA A 95 1.20 -5.70 17.17
CA ALA A 95 1.72 -4.98 16.01
C ALA A 95 0.60 -4.64 15.03
N HIS A 96 0.66 -3.45 14.43
CA HIS A 96 -0.17 -3.08 13.29
C HIS A 96 0.57 -3.32 11.98
N TYR A 97 -0.15 -3.86 11.00
CA TYR A 97 0.40 -4.20 9.69
C TYR A 97 -0.22 -3.32 8.61
N ILE A 98 0.64 -2.59 7.89
CA ILE A 98 0.22 -1.74 6.78
C ILE A 98 0.92 -2.25 5.51
N PRO A 99 0.20 -2.90 4.60
CA PRO A 99 0.72 -3.24 3.29
C PRO A 99 0.92 -1.97 2.47
N MET A 100 2.17 -1.63 2.20
CA MET A 100 2.56 -0.47 1.40
C MET A 100 2.97 -0.91 0.00
N LEU A 101 2.31 -0.32 -1.00
CA LEU A 101 2.54 -0.49 -2.43
C LEU A 101 2.35 0.85 -3.15
N CYS A 102 2.61 0.90 -4.46
CA CYS A 102 2.22 2.06 -5.26
C CYS A 102 0.70 2.28 -5.17
N GLN A 103 0.27 3.48 -4.77
CA GLN A 103 -1.14 3.81 -4.55
C GLN A 103 -1.88 4.26 -5.82
N GLN A 104 -1.19 4.37 -6.95
CA GLN A 104 -1.77 4.78 -8.24
C GLN A 104 -2.56 6.09 -8.11
N CYS A 105 -1.89 7.13 -7.59
CA CYS A 105 -2.50 8.42 -7.29
C CYS A 105 -3.03 9.10 -8.56
N ASN A 106 -4.22 9.69 -8.51
CA ASN A 106 -4.77 10.45 -9.65
C ASN A 106 -3.96 11.72 -9.97
N HIS A 107 -3.35 12.35 -8.96
CA HIS A 107 -2.39 13.44 -9.12
C HIS A 107 -1.03 12.95 -8.62
N ALA A 108 -0.38 12.06 -9.37
CA ALA A 108 0.85 11.43 -8.94
C ALA A 108 2.03 12.40 -9.00
N PRO A 109 2.72 12.68 -7.88
CA PRO A 109 3.89 13.55 -7.90
C PRO A 109 5.09 12.93 -8.62
N CYS A 110 5.09 11.60 -8.83
CA CYS A 110 6.14 10.88 -9.55
C CYS A 110 6.08 11.02 -11.07
N GLU A 111 4.93 11.39 -11.64
CA GLU A 111 4.78 11.58 -13.10
C GLU A 111 5.47 12.86 -13.63
N PRO A 112 5.16 14.07 -13.13
CA PRO A 112 5.66 15.31 -13.73
C PRO A 112 7.18 15.50 -13.57
N VAL A 113 7.80 14.76 -12.63
CA VAL A 113 9.25 14.83 -12.39
C VAL A 113 10.05 13.92 -13.33
N CYS A 114 9.39 13.07 -14.13
CA CYS A 114 10.06 12.17 -15.05
C CYS A 114 10.48 12.90 -16.34
N PRO A 115 11.78 13.18 -16.58
CA PRO A 115 12.23 14.04 -17.67
C PRO A 115 12.00 13.45 -19.07
N VAL A 116 11.88 12.12 -19.16
CA VAL A 116 11.68 11.37 -20.41
C VAL A 116 10.26 10.83 -20.56
N ALA A 117 9.33 11.21 -19.68
CA ALA A 117 7.93 10.77 -19.70
C ALA A 117 7.75 9.24 -19.73
N ALA A 118 8.59 8.51 -18.99
CA ALA A 118 8.44 7.06 -18.81
C ALA A 118 7.28 6.67 -17.87
N THR A 119 6.72 7.63 -17.14
CA THR A 119 5.57 7.51 -16.23
C THR A 119 4.55 8.57 -16.59
N TYR A 120 3.26 8.21 -16.71
CA TYR A 120 2.16 9.05 -17.19
C TYR A 120 0.82 8.60 -16.61
#